data_AF-A0AAU4S0K9-F1
#
_entry.id   AF-A0AAU4S0K9-F1
#
_cell.length_a   1.000
_cell.length_b   1.000
_cell.length_c   1.000
_cell.angle_alpha   90.00
_cell.angle_beta   90.00
_cell.angle_gamma   90.00
#
_symmetry.space_group_name_H-M   'P 1'
#
loop_
_entity.id
_entity.type
_entity.pdbx_description
1 polymer ?
#
loop_
_entity_poly.entity_id
_entity_poly.type
_entity_poly.pdbx_seq_one_letter_code
_entity_poly.pdbx_strand_id
1 'polypeptide(L)'
;MAVLVRQQRIDADVEFHAFGFQESDDGDLPVPFPDDFEQGVFLNTFPGRLNVYSAGHTHTASVDVEVWDGQPPVQDPADWDNQAEADFESASGEVAVWSIGLGRSDDVITLADEGGSCECA
;
A
#
# COMPACT_ATOMS: atom_id res chain seq x y z
N MET A 1 5.77 22.51 7.75
CA MET A 1 4.64 21.56 7.63
C MET A 1 4.79 20.93 6.28
N ALA A 2 4.67 19.61 6.19
CA ALA A 2 4.69 18.94 4.91
C ALA A 2 3.53 19.44 4.04
N VAL A 3 3.74 19.43 2.73
CA VAL A 3 2.77 19.78 1.71
C VAL A 3 2.30 18.50 1.06
N LEU A 4 0.99 18.39 0.84
CA LEU A 4 0.41 17.31 0.05
C LEU A 4 0.88 17.47 -1.39
N VAL A 5 1.72 16.54 -1.84
CA VAL A 5 2.28 16.52 -3.20
C VAL A 5 1.27 15.91 -4.16
N ARG A 6 0.60 14.84 -3.74
CA ARG A 6 -0.30 14.08 -4.59
C ARG A 6 -1.41 13.43 -3.77
N GLN A 7 -2.61 13.40 -4.33
CA GLN A 7 -3.74 12.64 -3.79
C GLN A 7 -4.36 11.83 -4.91
N GLN A 8 -4.60 10.56 -4.65
CA GLN A 8 -5.15 9.60 -5.60
C GLN A 8 -6.22 8.77 -4.91
N ARG A 9 -7.24 8.40 -5.67
CA ARG A 9 -8.20 7.38 -5.26
C ARG A 9 -8.14 6.25 -6.25
N ILE A 10 -7.95 5.04 -5.74
CA ILE A 10 -7.88 3.82 -6.52
C ILE A 10 -8.84 2.79 -5.96
N ASP A 11 -9.22 1.85 -6.80
CA ASP A 11 -10.01 0.69 -6.39
C ASP A 11 -9.09 -0.50 -6.14
N ALA A 12 -9.30 -1.18 -5.01
CA ALA A 12 -8.58 -2.38 -4.62
C ALA A 12 -9.54 -3.55 -4.55
N ASP A 13 -9.31 -4.56 -5.39
CA ASP A 13 -10.06 -5.80 -5.33
C ASP A 13 -9.59 -6.64 -4.16
N VAL A 14 -10.43 -6.71 -3.13
CA VAL A 14 -10.21 -7.54 -1.95
C VAL A 14 -10.74 -8.93 -2.24
N GLU A 15 -9.86 -9.91 -2.12
CA GLU A 15 -10.20 -11.33 -2.26
C GLU A 15 -9.60 -12.13 -1.11
N PHE A 16 -10.39 -13.04 -0.54
CA PHE A 16 -10.01 -13.79 0.66
C PHE A 16 -9.47 -12.90 1.80
N HIS A 17 -10.13 -11.77 2.03
CA HIS A 17 -9.75 -10.75 3.01
C HIS A 17 -8.45 -9.98 2.71
N ALA A 18 -7.86 -10.10 1.52
CA ALA A 18 -6.55 -9.56 1.24
C ALA A 18 -6.48 -8.71 -0.03
N PHE A 19 -5.64 -7.69 0.03
CA PHE A 19 -5.05 -7.02 -1.12
C PHE A 19 -3.65 -6.55 -0.74
N GLY A 20 -2.79 -6.32 -1.72
CA GLY A 20 -1.40 -5.91 -1.53
C GLY A 20 -1.10 -4.59 -2.23
N PHE A 21 -0.18 -3.82 -1.67
CA PHE A 21 0.58 -2.79 -2.35
C PHE A 21 1.96 -3.35 -2.60
N GLN A 22 2.39 -3.34 -3.85
CA GLN A 22 3.67 -3.93 -4.23
C GLN A 22 4.38 -3.03 -5.21
N GLU A 23 5.70 -2.98 -5.08
CA GLU A 23 6.58 -2.30 -6.03
C GLU A 23 6.23 -2.68 -7.48
N SER A 24 6.16 -1.68 -8.36
CA SER A 24 5.77 -1.90 -9.76
C SER A 24 6.86 -2.61 -10.56
N ASP A 25 8.13 -2.39 -10.23
CA ASP A 25 9.26 -3.19 -10.72
C ASP A 25 9.44 -4.42 -9.82
N ASP A 26 8.57 -5.42 -10.01
CA ASP A 26 8.45 -6.58 -9.13
C ASP A 26 9.45 -7.72 -9.44
N GLY A 27 10.32 -7.53 -10.45
CA GLY A 27 11.23 -8.56 -10.94
C GLY A 27 12.26 -9.07 -9.92
N ASP A 28 12.56 -8.27 -8.89
CA ASP A 28 13.54 -8.58 -7.84
C ASP A 28 12.91 -8.77 -6.45
N LEU A 29 11.58 -8.86 -6.36
CA LEU A 29 10.92 -9.03 -5.06
C LEU A 29 11.20 -10.42 -4.48
N PRO A 30 11.63 -10.51 -3.21
CA PRO A 30 11.96 -11.79 -2.60
C PRO A 30 10.73 -12.67 -2.37
N VAL A 31 9.55 -12.07 -2.15
CA VAL A 31 8.28 -12.77 -1.94
C VAL A 31 7.15 -11.99 -2.63
N PRO A 32 6.64 -12.45 -3.79
CA PRO A 32 5.55 -11.77 -4.49
C PRO A 32 4.21 -11.99 -3.79
N PHE A 33 3.28 -11.04 -3.90
CA PHE A 33 1.91 -11.24 -3.43
C PHE A 33 1.24 -12.41 -4.18
N PRO A 34 0.48 -13.30 -3.51
CA PRO A 34 0.06 -13.29 -2.10
C PRO A 34 0.86 -14.20 -1.16
N ASP A 35 2.09 -14.58 -1.52
CA ASP A 35 2.86 -15.55 -0.73
C ASP A 35 3.16 -15.01 0.68
N ASP A 36 3.12 -15.90 1.68
CA ASP A 36 3.30 -15.61 3.11
C ASP A 36 2.31 -14.60 3.72
N PHE A 37 1.14 -14.39 3.09
CA PHE A 37 0.10 -13.55 3.69
C PHE A 37 -0.44 -14.14 5.01
N GLU A 38 -0.39 -13.35 6.09
CA GLU A 38 -0.92 -13.74 7.40
C GLU A 38 -2.34 -13.20 7.62
N GLN A 39 -3.28 -14.10 7.86
CA GLN A 39 -4.67 -13.74 8.15
C GLN A 39 -4.83 -13.18 9.56
N GLY A 40 -5.69 -12.17 9.70
CA GLY A 40 -6.03 -11.55 10.99
C GLY A 40 -5.03 -10.50 11.48
N VAL A 41 -3.95 -10.26 10.74
CA VAL A 41 -3.02 -9.14 10.98
C VAL A 41 -3.35 -8.02 10.01
N PHE A 42 -3.73 -6.85 10.51
CA PHE A 42 -4.23 -5.74 9.69
C PHE A 42 -3.24 -5.30 8.59
N LEU A 43 -1.95 -5.15 8.95
CA LEU A 43 -0.89 -4.77 8.02
C LEU A 43 0.30 -5.72 8.18
N ASN A 44 0.64 -6.43 7.11
CA ASN A 44 1.85 -7.26 7.03
C ASN A 44 2.87 -6.59 6.12
N THR A 45 4.14 -6.59 6.52
CA THR A 45 5.22 -5.86 5.84
C THR A 45 6.26 -6.81 5.28
N PHE A 46 6.70 -6.54 4.05
CA PHE A 46 7.73 -7.26 3.34
C PHE A 46 8.58 -6.26 2.54
N PRO A 47 9.84 -6.57 2.20
CA PRO A 47 10.63 -5.71 1.32
C PRO A 47 9.89 -5.45 0.00
N GLY A 48 9.61 -4.18 -0.30
CA GLY A 48 8.88 -3.76 -1.51
C GLY A 48 7.40 -4.17 -1.57
N ARG A 49 6.80 -4.60 -0.44
CA ARG A 49 5.40 -5.04 -0.40
C ARG A 49 4.73 -4.83 0.96
N LEU A 50 3.51 -4.29 0.94
CA LEU A 50 2.63 -4.18 2.09
C LEU A 50 1.34 -4.94 1.80
N ASN A 51 0.88 -5.78 2.73
CA ASN A 51 -0.38 -6.50 2.57
C ASN A 51 -1.38 -6.04 3.61
N VAL A 52 -2.60 -5.75 3.17
CA VAL A 52 -3.69 -5.29 4.04
C VAL A 52 -4.70 -6.41 4.21
N TYR A 53 -5.03 -6.71 5.47
CA TYR A 53 -6.13 -7.60 5.82
C TYR A 53 -7.42 -6.79 6.02
N SER A 54 -8.44 -7.12 5.25
CA SER A 54 -9.77 -6.52 5.35
C SER A 54 -10.73 -7.37 6.18
N ALA A 55 -11.60 -6.70 6.94
CA ALA A 55 -12.70 -7.38 7.62
C ALA A 55 -13.72 -7.98 6.63
N GLY A 56 -13.82 -7.45 5.41
CA GLY A 56 -14.67 -7.98 4.34
C GLY A 56 -13.96 -9.07 3.53
N HIS A 57 -14.64 -10.19 3.28
CA HIS A 57 -14.04 -11.34 2.57
C HIS A 57 -13.78 -11.05 1.08
N THR A 58 -14.78 -10.53 0.37
CA THR A 58 -14.67 -10.21 -1.06
C THR A 58 -15.48 -8.96 -1.38
N HIS A 59 -14.82 -7.93 -1.92
CA HIS A 59 -15.43 -6.67 -2.34
C HIS A 59 -14.37 -5.81 -3.05
N THR A 60 -14.81 -4.72 -3.67
CA THR A 60 -13.92 -3.66 -4.12
C THR A 60 -13.89 -2.58 -3.03
N ALA A 61 -12.69 -2.31 -2.50
CA ALA A 61 -12.45 -1.25 -1.52
C ALA A 61 -11.94 0.00 -2.25
N SER A 62 -12.47 1.17 -1.89
CA SER A 62 -11.90 2.44 -2.34
C SER A 62 -10.76 2.82 -1.40
N VAL A 63 -9.58 3.06 -1.96
CA VAL A 63 -8.36 3.44 -1.24
C VAL A 63 -8.02 4.88 -1.60
N ASP A 64 -7.98 5.73 -0.58
CA ASP A 64 -7.44 7.08 -0.69
C ASP A 64 -5.95 7.07 -0.34
N VAL A 65 -5.13 7.56 -1.25
CA VAL A 65 -3.67 7.63 -1.09
C VAL A 65 -3.23 9.08 -1.13
N GLU A 66 -2.49 9.48 -0.09
CA GLU A 66 -1.93 10.81 0.04
C GLU A 66 -0.41 10.72 0.14
N VAL A 67 0.28 11.47 -0.72
CA VAL A 67 1.75 11.54 -0.76
C VAL A 67 2.17 12.93 -0.32
N TRP A 68 3.07 12.99 0.65
CA TRP A 68 3.52 14.22 1.30
C TRP A 68 5.03 14.38 1.10
N ASP A 69 5.53 15.62 1.02
CA ASP A 69 6.96 15.93 0.90
C ASP A 69 7.74 15.86 2.24
N GLY A 70 7.09 15.32 3.28
CA GLY A 70 7.59 15.14 4.63
C GLY A 70 6.52 14.54 5.53
N GLN A 71 6.71 14.59 6.84
CA GLN A 71 5.78 13.98 7.80
C GLN A 71 4.35 14.53 7.65
N PRO A 72 3.34 13.66 7.40
CA PRO A 72 1.96 14.09 7.25
C PRO A 72 1.41 14.72 8.54
N PRO A 73 0.29 15.47 8.45
CA PRO A 73 -0.43 15.93 9.62
C PRO A 73 -0.86 14.76 10.51
N VAL A 74 -0.72 14.95 11.83
CA VAL A 74 -1.21 13.97 12.82
C VAL A 74 -2.71 13.76 12.63
N GLN A 75 -3.10 12.51 12.41
CA GLN A 75 -4.49 12.10 12.30
C GLN A 75 -5.10 11.87 13.68
N ASP A 76 -6.42 12.06 13.83
CA ASP A 76 -7.14 11.69 15.05
C ASP A 76 -7.38 10.17 15.04
N PRO A 77 -6.86 9.41 16.03
CA PRO A 77 -7.06 7.98 16.03
C PRO A 77 -8.52 7.52 16.14
N ALA A 78 -9.42 8.40 16.61
CA ALA A 78 -10.84 8.10 16.74
C ALA A 78 -11.59 8.01 15.39
N ASP A 79 -10.99 8.51 14.30
CA ASP A 79 -11.59 8.47 12.96
C ASP A 79 -11.41 7.12 12.26
N TRP A 80 -10.62 6.20 12.84
CA TRP A 80 -10.21 4.95 12.19
C TRP A 80 -10.51 3.71 13.03
N ASP A 81 -11.08 2.68 12.40
CA ASP A 81 -11.27 1.37 13.04
C ASP A 81 -9.93 0.65 13.33
N ASN A 82 -8.95 0.80 12.43
CA ASN A 82 -7.59 0.24 12.56
C ASN A 82 -6.57 1.21 11.98
N GLN A 83 -5.37 1.24 12.57
CA GLN A 83 -4.23 2.02 12.11
C GLN A 83 -2.95 1.20 12.29
N ALA A 84 -2.04 1.35 11.33
CA ALA A 84 -0.71 0.78 11.38
C ALA A 84 0.24 1.68 10.56
N GLU A 85 1.52 1.64 10.90
CA GLU A 85 2.59 2.36 10.22
C GLU A 85 3.67 1.34 9.84
N ALA A 86 4.26 1.52 8.67
CA ALA A 86 5.29 0.66 8.13
C ALA A 86 6.21 1.46 7.21
N ASP A 87 7.49 1.11 7.23
CA ASP A 87 8.45 1.61 6.25
C ASP A 87 8.22 0.90 4.90
N PHE A 88 8.33 1.67 3.82
CA PHE A 88 8.23 1.16 2.47
C PHE A 88 9.26 1.85 1.58
N GLU A 89 10.10 1.05 0.93
CA GLU A 89 11.10 1.52 -0.02
C GLU A 89 10.68 1.13 -1.43
N SER A 90 10.66 2.11 -2.33
CA SER A 90 10.31 1.94 -3.74
C SER A 90 11.49 2.22 -4.64
N ALA A 91 11.81 1.29 -5.55
CA ALA A 91 12.90 1.44 -6.49
C ALA A 91 12.50 2.25 -7.74
N SER A 92 11.27 2.06 -8.21
CA SER A 92 10.69 2.75 -9.37
C SER A 92 10.03 4.08 -8.99
N GLY A 93 9.64 4.25 -7.72
CA GLY A 93 8.77 5.35 -7.29
C GLY A 93 7.29 5.08 -7.58
N GLU A 94 6.95 3.87 -8.01
CA GLU A 94 5.61 3.44 -8.40
C GLU A 94 5.18 2.17 -7.65
N VAL A 95 3.97 2.20 -7.11
CA VAL A 95 3.39 1.08 -6.37
C VAL A 95 2.08 0.66 -7.01
N ALA A 96 1.94 -0.62 -7.33
CA ALA A 96 0.72 -1.17 -7.88
C ALA A 96 -0.10 -1.87 -6.79
N VAL A 97 -1.41 -1.90 -6.97
CA VAL A 97 -2.31 -2.71 -6.15
C VAL A 97 -2.38 -4.12 -6.71
N TRP A 98 -2.41 -5.12 -5.83
CA TRP A 98 -2.48 -6.53 -6.16
C TRP A 98 -3.64 -7.20 -5.44
N SER A 99 -4.33 -8.08 -6.15
CA SER A 99 -5.39 -8.95 -5.64
C SER A 99 -4.99 -10.42 -5.83
N ILE A 100 -5.60 -11.32 -5.06
CA ILE A 100 -5.24 -12.74 -5.09
C ILE A 100 -5.62 -13.40 -6.41
N GLY A 101 -6.78 -13.06 -6.96
CA GLY A 101 -7.38 -13.67 -8.13
C GLY A 101 -7.14 -12.89 -9.42
N LEU A 102 -7.17 -11.56 -9.39
CA LEU A 102 -6.95 -10.73 -10.59
C LEU A 102 -5.48 -10.33 -10.79
N GLY A 103 -4.64 -10.47 -9.76
CA GLY A 103 -3.23 -10.08 -9.80
C GLY A 103 -3.05 -8.56 -9.75
N ARG A 104 -2.04 -8.07 -10.47
CA ARG A 104 -1.69 -6.64 -10.55
C ARG A 104 -2.81 -5.83 -11.19
N SER A 105 -3.25 -4.76 -10.54
CA SER A 105 -4.13 -3.75 -11.10
C SER A 105 -3.44 -2.93 -12.18
N ASP A 106 -4.21 -2.37 -13.11
CA ASP A 106 -3.72 -1.40 -14.09
C ASP A 106 -3.42 -0.03 -13.44
N ASP A 107 -4.08 0.29 -12.32
CA ASP A 107 -3.84 1.51 -11.56
C ASP A 107 -2.50 1.47 -10.81
N VAL A 108 -1.79 2.60 -10.85
CA VAL A 108 -0.48 2.77 -10.21
C VAL A 108 -0.50 4.00 -9.32
N ILE A 109 0.03 3.84 -8.11
CA ILE A 109 0.30 4.91 -7.17
C ILE A 109 1.70 5.43 -7.44
N THR A 110 1.81 6.66 -7.94
CA THR A 110 3.11 7.32 -8.08
C THR A 110 3.50 8.01 -6.76
N LEU A 111 4.56 7.52 -6.11
CA LEU A 111 5.14 8.09 -4.88
C LEU A 111 6.07 9.28 -5.18
N ALA A 112 6.90 9.14 -6.21
CA ALA A 112 7.80 10.18 -6.66
C ALA A 112 7.96 10.09 -8.18
N ASP A 113 8.28 11.19 -8.85
CA ASP A 113 8.50 11.18 -10.30
C ASP A 113 9.79 10.42 -10.69
N GLU A 114 10.65 10.11 -9.71
CA GLU A 114 11.81 9.21 -9.80
C GLU A 114 11.96 8.43 -8.46
N GLY A 115 12.33 7.15 -8.50
CA GLY A 115 12.44 6.28 -7.32
C GLY A 115 13.32 6.86 -6.21
N GLY A 116 12.77 6.90 -4.99
CA GLY A 116 13.43 7.46 -3.82
C GLY A 116 12.96 6.78 -2.54
N SER A 117 13.94 6.44 -1.67
CA SER A 117 13.70 5.87 -0.34
C SER A 117 13.11 6.93 0.59
N CYS A 118 12.04 6.57 1.30
CA CYS A 118 11.42 7.39 2.34
C CYS A 118 11.91 6.88 3.70
N GLU A 119 12.77 7.63 4.38
CA GLU A 119 13.15 7.38 5.79
C GLU A 119 12.25 8.19 6.72
N CYS A 120 11.58 7.51 7.66
CA CYS A 120 10.98 8.15 8.83
C CYS A 120 12.04 8.28 9.95
N ALA A 121 12.19 9.50 10.50
CA ALA A 121 13.06 9.81 11.64
C ALA A 121 12.24 10.05 12.92
#